data_AF-A0A0C3J9A1-F1
#
_entry.id   AF-A0A0C3J9A1-F1
#
_cell.length_a   1.000
_cell.length_b   1.000
_cell.length_c   1.000
_cell.angle_alpha   90.00
_cell.angle_beta   90.00
_cell.angle_gamma   90.00
#
_symmetry.space_group_name_H-M   'P 1'
#
loop_
_entity.id
_entity.type
_entity.pdbx_description
1 polymer ?
#
loop_
_entity_poly.entity_id
_entity_poly.type
_entity_poly.pdbx_seq_one_letter_code
_entity_poly.pdbx_strand_id
1 'polypeptide(L)'
;MSFLPSPNHLLGADLWTEDLQRIIHSRASVQDLQQWQSFPTSLCHMVEWATVARDPTSTDRRRSHLLVYKTLPIPEPYGVLYPVSVRIYGFLDKFCVGDFGNWNGDCVRAAYAVQSLSLCSAGNATAWRNQLDRLNLAASFASRVLKLPLPSIQFRSHLHMQRRVFTKRPIEAQPPIARDVPVVRNVTAQNANIPKLPDHPWEWNGPVEILERSEDGTITPIHEVLLSRGDFVEVDAEFDLVVVRTQASKSHLRVFLTCKQVLRLQTARIPTEAPSSSLRPTEVRRMRVIRTTEEVSSPWPPESTMEEPDATSMSLRGRRHSSASMPSSFAM
;
A
#
# COMPACT_ATOMS: atom_id res chain seq x y z
N MET A 1 1.75 -15.88 -1.15
CA MET A 1 2.87 -15.05 -0.64
C MET A 1 4.19 -15.76 -0.88
N SER A 2 5.25 -15.00 -1.10
CA SER A 2 6.61 -15.50 -1.30
C SER A 2 7.57 -15.09 -0.17
N PHE A 3 8.58 -15.92 0.07
CA PHE A 3 9.62 -15.73 1.09
C PHE A 3 10.89 -15.21 0.44
N LEU A 4 11.53 -14.23 1.08
CA LEU A 4 12.78 -13.65 0.63
C LEU A 4 13.96 -14.56 1.05
N PRO A 5 14.68 -15.20 0.11
CA PRO A 5 15.83 -16.05 0.45
C PRO A 5 17.07 -15.20 0.76
N SER A 6 18.13 -15.86 1.22
CA SER A 6 19.48 -15.30 1.27
C SER A 6 20.42 -16.06 0.32
N PRO A 7 21.65 -15.57 0.04
CA PRO A 7 22.56 -16.23 -0.89
C PRO A 7 22.89 -17.69 -0.56
N ASN A 8 22.91 -18.06 0.73
CA ASN A 8 23.31 -19.39 1.21
C ASN A 8 22.17 -20.16 1.88
N HIS A 9 21.01 -19.53 2.07
CA HIS A 9 19.88 -20.14 2.78
C HIS A 9 18.58 -19.87 2.05
N LEU A 10 17.74 -20.90 1.99
CA LEU A 10 16.43 -20.86 1.35
C LEU A 10 15.49 -19.82 1.99
N LEU A 11 15.68 -19.52 3.29
CA LEU A 11 15.06 -18.38 3.95
C LEU A 11 16.11 -17.33 4.33
N GLY A 12 15.77 -16.05 4.19
CA GLY A 12 16.49 -14.96 4.83
C GLY A 12 16.39 -14.94 6.36
N ALA A 13 15.64 -15.89 6.95
CA ALA A 13 15.44 -16.05 8.39
C ALA A 13 16.76 -16.27 9.15
N ASP A 14 17.71 -16.99 8.55
CA ASP A 14 18.99 -17.35 9.17
C ASP A 14 19.94 -16.16 9.37
N LEU A 15 19.62 -15.01 8.77
CA LEU A 15 20.42 -13.79 8.94
C LEU A 15 20.01 -12.98 10.18
N TRP A 16 18.89 -13.32 10.81
CA TRP A 16 18.42 -12.66 12.03
C TRP A 16 19.11 -13.22 13.27
N THR A 17 19.03 -12.51 14.40
CA THR A 17 19.50 -13.05 15.69
C THR A 17 18.79 -14.35 16.03
N GLU A 18 19.46 -15.22 16.79
CA GLU A 18 18.99 -16.58 17.11
C GLU A 18 17.55 -16.60 17.66
N ASP A 19 17.22 -15.68 18.58
CA ASP A 19 15.87 -15.53 19.13
C ASP A 19 14.81 -15.30 18.04
N LEU A 20 15.09 -14.40 17.09
CA LEU A 20 14.16 -14.04 16.02
C LEU A 20 14.11 -15.12 14.94
N GLN A 21 15.24 -15.72 14.61
CA GLN A 21 15.35 -16.83 13.68
C GLN A 21 14.46 -18.00 14.12
N ARG A 22 14.45 -18.34 15.42
CA ARG A 22 13.58 -19.38 16.00
C ARG A 22 12.09 -19.05 15.83
N ILE A 23 11.73 -17.77 16.02
CA ILE A 23 10.35 -17.29 15.82
C ILE A 23 9.96 -17.40 14.33
N ILE A 24 10.85 -17.03 13.40
CA ILE A 24 10.54 -17.10 11.96
C ILE A 24 10.43 -18.56 11.48
N HIS A 25 11.34 -19.45 11.87
CA HIS A 25 11.32 -20.85 11.42
C HIS A 25 10.10 -21.62 11.91
N SER A 26 9.59 -21.29 13.09
CA SER A 26 8.37 -21.92 13.60
C SER A 26 7.09 -21.47 12.86
N ARG A 27 7.17 -20.49 11.94
CA ARG A 27 6.06 -20.06 11.08
C ARG A 27 6.00 -20.77 9.73
N ALA A 28 7.14 -21.19 9.20
CA ALA A 28 7.23 -21.78 7.88
C ALA A 28 8.38 -22.78 7.81
N SER A 29 8.04 -24.04 7.56
CA SER A 29 9.01 -25.05 7.20
C SER A 29 9.56 -24.76 5.81
N VAL A 30 10.87 -24.57 5.73
CA VAL A 30 11.60 -24.32 4.49
C VAL A 30 11.43 -25.45 3.48
N GLN A 31 11.32 -26.68 3.97
CA GLN A 31 11.29 -27.89 3.15
C GLN A 31 9.98 -28.01 2.34
N ASP A 32 8.93 -27.32 2.78
CA ASP A 32 7.59 -27.40 2.21
C ASP A 32 7.29 -26.22 1.25
N LEU A 33 8.27 -25.35 1.01
CA LEU A 33 8.08 -24.20 0.13
C LEU A 33 8.00 -24.64 -1.33
N GLN A 34 6.87 -24.34 -1.95
CA GLN A 34 6.69 -24.49 -3.39
C GLN A 34 7.59 -23.49 -4.14
N GLN A 35 7.97 -23.82 -5.37
CA GLN A 35 8.89 -23.00 -6.16
C GLN A 35 8.43 -21.53 -6.30
N TRP A 36 7.13 -21.30 -6.53
CA TRP A 36 6.57 -19.95 -6.64
C TRP A 36 6.59 -19.18 -5.32
N GLN A 37 6.66 -19.87 -4.18
CA GLN A 37 6.78 -19.25 -2.85
C GLN A 37 8.22 -18.82 -2.56
N SER A 38 9.21 -19.28 -3.32
CA SER A 38 10.60 -18.85 -3.15
C SER A 38 10.90 -17.64 -4.03
N PHE A 39 11.17 -16.49 -3.40
CA PHE A 39 11.43 -15.26 -4.16
C PHE A 39 12.77 -15.35 -4.90
N PRO A 40 12.86 -14.95 -6.19
CA PRO A 40 14.09 -15.11 -6.96
C PRO A 40 15.29 -14.31 -6.41
N THR A 41 16.49 -14.89 -6.56
CA THR A 41 17.75 -14.24 -6.16
C THR A 41 18.46 -13.50 -7.29
N SER A 42 18.00 -13.66 -8.54
CA SER A 42 18.62 -13.08 -9.74
C SER A 42 17.57 -12.57 -10.72
N LEU A 43 17.98 -11.67 -11.63
CA LEU A 43 17.09 -11.18 -12.69
C LEU A 43 16.69 -12.27 -13.68
N CYS A 44 17.57 -13.25 -13.93
CA CYS A 44 17.28 -14.38 -14.81
C CYS A 44 16.08 -15.18 -14.26
N HIS A 45 16.15 -15.57 -12.99
CA HIS A 45 15.06 -16.31 -12.34
C HIS A 45 13.79 -15.46 -12.19
N MET A 46 13.90 -14.13 -12.01
CA MET A 46 12.71 -13.24 -12.02
C MET A 46 11.94 -13.31 -13.34
N VAL A 47 12.62 -13.47 -14.48
CA VAL A 47 11.98 -13.58 -15.80
C VAL A 47 11.15 -14.86 -15.91
N GLU A 48 11.57 -15.95 -15.29
CA GLU A 48 10.81 -17.21 -15.29
C GLU A 48 9.66 -17.16 -14.29
N TRP A 49 9.87 -16.49 -13.15
CA TRP A 49 8.99 -16.51 -11.99
C TRP A 49 7.83 -15.49 -12.04
N ALA A 50 8.08 -14.27 -12.54
CA ALA A 50 7.08 -13.20 -12.54
C ALA A 50 7.04 -12.42 -13.86
N THR A 51 5.97 -11.65 -14.04
CA THR A 51 5.80 -10.69 -15.13
C THR A 51 5.15 -9.41 -14.61
N VAL A 52 5.12 -8.37 -15.44
CA VAL A 52 4.34 -7.16 -15.15
C VAL A 52 3.10 -7.16 -16.03
N ALA A 53 1.93 -7.16 -15.41
CA ALA A 53 0.64 -7.08 -16.09
C ALA A 53 -0.02 -5.71 -15.85
N ARG A 54 -1.04 -5.40 -16.65
CA ARG A 54 -1.93 -4.28 -16.35
C ARG A 54 -3.10 -4.76 -15.52
N ASP A 55 -3.41 -4.03 -14.45
CA ASP A 55 -4.63 -4.21 -13.67
C ASP A 55 -5.83 -3.68 -14.48
N PRO A 56 -6.75 -4.55 -14.95
CA PRO A 56 -7.91 -4.11 -15.70
C PRO A 56 -8.91 -3.33 -14.86
N THR A 57 -8.85 -3.44 -13.53
CA THR A 57 -9.78 -2.79 -12.59
C THR A 57 -9.32 -1.39 -12.17
N SER A 58 -8.04 -1.06 -12.39
CA SER A 58 -7.46 0.19 -11.94
C SER A 58 -7.92 1.38 -12.78
N THR A 59 -8.60 2.33 -12.14
CA THR A 59 -8.99 3.61 -12.76
C THR A 59 -7.81 4.58 -12.89
N ASP A 60 -6.77 4.41 -12.07
CA ASP A 60 -5.57 5.22 -12.09
C ASP A 60 -4.56 4.62 -13.08
N ARG A 61 -4.56 5.13 -14.33
CA ARG A 61 -3.64 4.66 -15.38
C ARG A 61 -2.17 4.66 -14.94
N ARG A 62 -1.76 5.54 -14.02
CA ARG A 62 -0.37 5.59 -13.54
C ARG A 62 -0.05 4.42 -12.62
N ARG A 63 -1.04 3.86 -11.94
CA ARG A 63 -0.96 2.74 -10.98
C ARG A 63 -1.64 1.48 -11.52
N SER A 64 -1.72 1.37 -12.85
CA SER A 64 -2.39 0.26 -13.51
C SER A 64 -1.44 -0.93 -13.71
N HIS A 65 -0.26 -0.95 -13.10
CA HIS A 65 0.75 -2.00 -13.31
C HIS A 65 0.93 -2.83 -12.04
N LEU A 66 0.93 -4.15 -12.20
CA LEU A 66 1.09 -5.12 -11.11
C LEU A 66 2.25 -6.06 -11.45
N LEU A 67 3.07 -6.38 -10.45
CA LEU A 67 3.96 -7.53 -10.53
C LEU A 67 3.12 -8.78 -10.21
N VAL A 68 3.06 -9.74 -11.13
CA VAL A 68 2.21 -10.93 -11.01
C VAL A 68 3.02 -12.21 -11.24
N TYR A 69 2.59 -13.31 -10.63
CA TYR A 69 3.19 -14.63 -10.87
C TYR A 69 2.97 -15.07 -12.33
N LYS A 70 3.99 -15.68 -12.96
CA LYS A 70 3.87 -16.24 -14.32
C LYS A 70 3.28 -17.64 -14.32
N THR A 71 3.71 -18.46 -13.38
CA THR A 71 3.32 -19.86 -13.28
C THR A 71 2.91 -20.14 -11.84
N LEU A 72 1.65 -20.51 -11.67
CA LEU A 72 1.14 -21.05 -10.41
C LEU A 72 0.91 -22.56 -10.59
N PRO A 73 1.09 -23.36 -9.52
CA PRO A 73 1.09 -24.82 -9.62
C PRO A 73 -0.32 -25.42 -9.80
N ILE A 74 -1.37 -24.61 -9.74
CA ILE A 74 -2.77 -25.06 -9.81
C ILE A 74 -3.34 -24.60 -11.17
N PRO A 75 -4.12 -25.44 -11.87
CA PRO A 75 -4.83 -25.00 -13.07
C PRO A 75 -5.87 -23.93 -12.67
N GLU A 76 -5.54 -22.68 -12.96
CA GLU A 76 -6.33 -21.53 -12.57
C GLU A 76 -7.35 -21.15 -13.66
N PRO A 77 -8.44 -20.47 -13.27
CA PRO A 77 -9.35 -19.88 -14.23
C PRO A 77 -8.57 -18.94 -15.17
N TYR A 78 -8.71 -19.17 -16.47
CA TYR A 78 -8.10 -18.33 -17.50
C TYR A 78 -8.44 -16.85 -17.28
N GLY A 79 -7.41 -16.00 -17.27
CA GLY A 79 -7.57 -14.54 -17.22
C GLY A 79 -7.52 -13.92 -15.82
N VAL A 80 -7.32 -14.69 -14.75
CA VAL A 80 -7.09 -14.13 -13.41
C VAL A 80 -5.62 -13.76 -13.24
N LEU A 81 -5.37 -12.57 -12.68
CA LEU A 81 -4.03 -12.09 -12.33
C LEU A 81 -3.79 -12.33 -10.83
N TYR A 82 -2.61 -12.85 -10.50
CA TYR A 82 -2.19 -13.11 -9.12
C TYR A 82 -1.01 -12.20 -8.76
N PRO A 83 -1.27 -11.07 -8.09
CA PRO A 83 -0.21 -10.18 -7.64
C PRO A 83 0.83 -10.92 -6.78
N VAL A 84 2.09 -10.60 -7.01
CA VAL A 84 3.18 -11.07 -6.18
C VAL A 84 3.09 -10.37 -4.83
N SER A 85 2.88 -11.16 -3.79
CA SER A 85 3.01 -10.73 -2.40
C SER A 85 4.28 -11.33 -1.78
N VAL A 86 4.94 -10.55 -0.92
CA VAL A 86 6.20 -10.87 -0.26
C VAL A 86 6.06 -10.74 1.25
N ARG A 87 6.65 -11.68 1.98
CA ARG A 87 6.78 -11.58 3.44
C ARG A 87 8.04 -10.83 3.80
N ILE A 88 7.87 -9.79 4.62
CA ILE A 88 8.94 -8.89 5.03
C ILE A 88 8.97 -8.85 6.55
N TYR A 89 10.15 -9.10 7.14
CA TYR A 89 10.35 -9.07 8.58
C TYR A 89 11.09 -7.80 8.99
N GLY A 90 10.69 -7.18 10.08
CA GLY A 90 11.35 -5.96 10.57
C GLY A 90 10.78 -5.45 11.87
N PHE A 91 11.37 -4.36 12.36
CA PHE A 91 10.91 -3.67 13.56
C PHE A 91 10.04 -2.49 13.19
N LEU A 92 8.88 -2.38 13.84
CA LEU A 92 7.92 -1.33 13.58
C LEU A 92 8.47 0.02 14.06
N ASP A 93 8.57 1.02 13.18
CA ASP A 93 9.10 2.35 13.52
C ASP A 93 7.97 3.40 13.64
N LYS A 94 7.18 3.55 12.58
CA LYS A 94 6.03 4.46 12.53
C LYS A 94 4.88 3.74 11.86
N PHE A 95 3.66 3.95 12.33
CA PHE A 95 2.49 3.33 11.74
C PHE A 95 1.22 4.14 11.96
N CYS A 96 0.29 3.94 11.04
CA CYS A 96 -1.06 4.48 11.02
C CYS A 96 -1.89 3.46 10.22
N VAL A 97 -2.25 2.34 10.88
CA VAL A 97 -2.88 1.17 10.24
C VAL A 97 -4.32 0.93 10.68
N GLY A 98 -4.89 1.81 11.51
CA GLY A 98 -6.31 1.74 11.85
C GLY A 98 -7.19 1.80 10.58
N ASP A 99 -8.44 1.38 10.70
CA ASP A 99 -9.36 1.13 9.57
C ASP A 99 -9.44 2.23 8.52
N PHE A 100 -9.30 3.49 8.96
CA PHE A 100 -9.38 4.67 8.12
C PHE A 100 -8.03 5.40 7.94
N GLY A 101 -6.94 4.81 8.43
CA GLY A 101 -5.60 5.40 8.34
C GLY A 101 -5.56 6.83 8.87
N ASN A 102 -5.05 7.75 8.05
CA ASN A 102 -4.97 9.18 8.37
C ASN A 102 -6.21 10.00 7.96
N TRP A 103 -7.32 9.35 7.58
CA TRP A 103 -8.54 10.05 7.20
C TRP A 103 -9.21 10.67 8.43
N ASN A 104 -9.72 11.89 8.26
CA ASN A 104 -10.30 12.70 9.33
C ASN A 104 -11.80 12.99 9.13
N GLY A 105 -12.47 12.24 8.25
CA GLY A 105 -13.88 12.45 7.90
C GLY A 105 -14.11 13.43 6.74
N ASP A 106 -13.08 14.16 6.28
CA ASP A 106 -13.22 15.09 5.15
C ASP A 106 -13.29 14.33 3.81
N CYS A 107 -14.45 14.40 3.16
CA CYS A 107 -14.70 13.75 1.87
C CYS A 107 -13.80 14.27 0.75
N VAL A 108 -13.39 15.55 0.78
CA VAL A 108 -12.48 16.14 -0.22
C VAL A 108 -11.09 15.50 -0.11
N ARG A 109 -10.73 15.04 1.09
CA ARG A 109 -9.43 14.43 1.38
C ARG A 109 -9.42 12.91 1.28
N ALA A 110 -10.54 12.26 0.94
CA ALA A 110 -10.64 10.81 0.79
C ALA A 110 -9.58 10.24 -0.18
N ALA A 111 -9.25 10.97 -1.26
CA ALA A 111 -8.23 10.60 -2.23
C ALA A 111 -6.81 10.41 -1.65
N TYR A 112 -6.54 11.10 -0.53
CA TYR A 112 -5.24 11.14 0.14
C TYR A 112 -5.21 10.32 1.42
N ALA A 113 -6.36 9.72 1.79
CA ALA A 113 -6.45 8.84 2.93
C ALA A 113 -5.60 7.60 2.69
N VAL A 114 -4.64 7.38 3.58
CA VAL A 114 -3.72 6.25 3.52
C VAL A 114 -3.56 5.61 4.88
N GLN A 115 -3.51 4.28 4.87
CA GLN A 115 -2.86 3.51 5.92
C GLN A 115 -1.38 3.42 5.59
N SER A 116 -0.52 3.56 6.59
CA SER A 116 0.92 3.50 6.37
C SER A 116 1.64 2.82 7.51
N LEU A 117 2.77 2.20 7.20
CA LEU A 117 3.70 1.67 8.18
C LEU A 117 5.12 1.79 7.67
N SER A 118 6.06 1.86 8.60
CA SER A 118 7.49 1.90 8.32
C SER A 118 8.21 0.88 9.17
N LEU A 119 9.08 0.10 8.54
CA LEU A 119 9.94 -0.87 9.19
C LEU A 119 11.40 -0.41 9.19
N CYS A 120 12.17 -0.85 10.18
CA CYS A 120 13.61 -0.64 10.29
C CYS A 120 14.34 -1.92 10.75
N SER A 121 15.69 -1.88 10.73
CA SER A 121 16.54 -3.02 11.09
C SER A 121 16.70 -3.27 12.59
N ALA A 122 16.54 -2.23 13.42
CA ALA A 122 16.91 -2.22 14.83
C ALA A 122 18.25 -2.91 15.15
N GLY A 123 19.28 -2.66 14.34
CA GLY A 123 20.62 -3.25 14.50
C GLY A 123 20.88 -4.53 13.71
N ASN A 124 19.85 -5.18 13.16
CA ASN A 124 19.97 -6.40 12.34
C ASN A 124 20.32 -6.06 10.87
N ALA A 125 21.43 -5.35 10.66
CA ALA A 125 21.75 -4.75 9.36
C ALA A 125 21.91 -5.77 8.22
N THR A 126 22.45 -6.96 8.50
CA THR A 126 22.69 -8.01 7.49
C THR A 126 21.38 -8.60 6.96
N ALA A 127 20.50 -9.08 7.86
CA ALA A 127 19.18 -9.57 7.49
C ALA A 127 18.37 -8.51 6.76
N TRP A 128 18.38 -7.28 7.28
CA TRP A 128 17.66 -6.17 6.70
C TRP A 128 18.14 -5.85 5.28
N ARG A 129 19.46 -5.73 5.08
CA ARG A 129 20.04 -5.47 3.76
C ARG A 129 19.66 -6.55 2.75
N ASN A 130 19.73 -7.82 3.14
CA ASN A 130 19.33 -8.91 2.26
C ASN A 130 17.89 -8.75 1.74
N GLN A 131 16.94 -8.42 2.63
CA GLN A 131 15.55 -8.19 2.22
C GLN A 131 15.43 -7.01 1.25
N LEU A 132 16.09 -5.89 1.55
CA LEU A 132 16.06 -4.71 0.68
C LEU A 132 16.67 -4.98 -0.69
N ASP A 133 17.74 -5.78 -0.76
CA ASP A 133 18.35 -6.19 -2.03
C ASP A 133 17.38 -7.02 -2.87
N ARG A 134 16.61 -7.93 -2.25
CA ARG A 134 15.56 -8.70 -2.96
C ARG A 134 14.43 -7.80 -3.46
N LEU A 135 13.98 -6.82 -2.66
CA LEU A 135 12.94 -5.88 -3.08
C LEU A 135 13.43 -4.97 -4.22
N ASN A 136 14.69 -4.51 -4.16
CA ASN A 136 15.29 -3.71 -5.23
C ASN A 136 15.54 -4.54 -6.51
N LEU A 137 15.77 -5.85 -6.38
CA LEU A 137 15.82 -6.77 -7.53
C LEU A 137 14.48 -6.78 -8.27
N ALA A 138 13.35 -6.90 -7.57
CA ALA A 138 12.02 -6.80 -8.19
C ALA A 138 11.76 -5.43 -8.82
N ALA A 139 12.16 -4.33 -8.16
CA ALA A 139 12.04 -2.99 -8.73
C ALA A 139 12.84 -2.84 -10.04
N SER A 140 14.06 -3.38 -10.07
CA SER A 140 14.93 -3.40 -11.25
C SER A 140 14.34 -4.27 -12.37
N PHE A 141 13.78 -5.43 -12.02
CA PHE A 141 13.07 -6.29 -12.95
C PHE A 141 11.88 -5.56 -13.59
N ALA A 142 10.99 -4.97 -12.78
CA ALA A 142 9.81 -4.25 -13.27
C ALA A 142 10.19 -3.06 -14.18
N SER A 143 11.25 -2.33 -13.82
CA SER A 143 11.81 -1.26 -14.65
C SER A 143 12.24 -1.76 -16.03
N ARG A 144 12.95 -2.90 -16.10
CA ARG A 144 13.38 -3.51 -17.37
C ARG A 144 12.22 -4.01 -18.21
N VAL A 145 11.24 -4.68 -17.60
CA VAL A 145 10.03 -5.18 -18.29
C VAL A 145 9.21 -4.03 -18.88
N LEU A 146 9.02 -2.95 -18.11
CA LEU A 146 8.26 -1.78 -18.56
C LEU A 146 9.07 -0.84 -19.47
N LYS A 147 10.38 -1.07 -19.63
CA LYS A 147 11.32 -0.17 -20.32
C LYS A 147 11.25 1.28 -19.79
N LEU A 148 11.03 1.42 -18.49
CA LEU A 148 10.97 2.70 -17.79
C LEU A 148 12.18 2.84 -16.87
N PRO A 149 12.91 3.97 -16.89
CA PRO A 149 14.05 4.16 -16.01
C PRO A 149 13.63 4.15 -14.54
N LEU A 150 14.47 3.53 -13.71
CA LEU A 150 14.38 3.58 -12.25
C LEU A 150 15.41 4.60 -11.75
N PRO A 151 15.01 5.79 -11.29
CA PRO A 151 15.95 6.90 -11.08
C PRO A 151 16.95 6.68 -9.94
N SER A 152 16.65 5.79 -8.99
CA SER A 152 17.56 5.42 -7.90
C SER A 152 17.14 4.10 -7.24
N ILE A 153 18.00 3.58 -6.35
CA ILE A 153 17.64 2.50 -5.43
C ILE A 153 16.38 2.91 -4.64
N GLN A 154 15.34 2.09 -4.72
CA GLN A 154 14.01 2.39 -4.16
C GLN A 154 13.97 2.15 -2.65
N PHE A 155 14.56 1.04 -2.19
CA PHE A 155 14.51 0.61 -0.80
C PHE A 155 15.91 0.67 -0.19
N ARG A 156 16.12 1.48 0.88
CA ARG A 156 17.48 1.82 1.37
C ARG A 156 17.75 1.44 2.83
N SER A 157 17.20 2.19 3.78
CA SER A 157 17.46 1.99 5.21
C SER A 157 16.17 1.79 5.99
N HIS A 158 15.11 2.46 5.57
CA HIS A 158 13.76 2.27 6.07
C HIS A 158 12.88 1.76 4.94
N LEU A 159 11.92 0.92 5.31
CA LEU A 159 10.94 0.42 4.36
C LEU A 159 9.60 1.02 4.70
N HIS A 160 9.16 1.97 3.88
CA HIS A 160 7.85 2.60 4.01
C HIS A 160 6.85 1.89 3.11
N MET A 161 5.71 1.53 3.68
CA MET A 161 4.60 0.91 2.98
C MET A 161 3.35 1.75 3.19
N GLN A 162 2.51 1.82 2.16
CA GLN A 162 1.29 2.59 2.20
C GLN A 162 0.19 1.90 1.39
N ARG A 163 -1.04 1.98 1.89
CA ARG A 163 -2.24 1.49 1.22
C ARG A 163 -3.25 2.63 1.21
N ARG A 164 -3.87 2.89 0.05
CA ARG A 164 -4.99 3.84 0.00
C ARG A 164 -6.16 3.28 0.81
N VAL A 165 -6.79 4.11 1.63
CA VAL A 165 -8.00 3.73 2.37
C VAL A 165 -9.19 3.67 1.43
N PHE A 166 -9.26 4.61 0.47
CA PHE A 166 -10.34 4.68 -0.51
C PHE A 166 -9.83 4.58 -1.94
N THR A 167 -10.60 3.93 -2.81
CA THR A 167 -10.43 3.93 -4.26
C THR A 167 -11.66 4.51 -4.94
N LYS A 168 -11.50 5.10 -6.13
CA LYS A 168 -12.66 5.56 -6.91
C LYS A 168 -13.16 4.41 -7.77
N ARG A 169 -14.43 4.05 -7.63
CA ARG A 169 -15.11 3.19 -8.60
C ARG A 169 -15.38 3.97 -9.89
N PRO A 170 -15.07 3.40 -11.06
CA PRO A 170 -15.47 3.99 -12.33
C PRO A 170 -17.00 3.96 -12.45
N ILE A 171 -17.59 5.07 -12.91
CA ILE A 171 -19.05 5.25 -13.03
C ILE A 171 -19.67 4.20 -13.95
N GLU A 172 -18.95 3.81 -15.01
CA GLU A 172 -19.40 2.87 -16.03
C GLU A 172 -19.46 1.40 -15.55
N ALA A 173 -18.82 1.07 -14.43
CA ALA A 173 -18.79 -0.28 -13.89
C ALA A 173 -19.96 -0.62 -12.96
N GLN A 174 -20.97 0.27 -12.83
CA GLN A 174 -22.20 -0.09 -12.14
C GLN A 174 -23.04 -0.98 -13.05
N PRO A 175 -23.24 -2.28 -12.72
CA PRO A 175 -24.36 -2.99 -13.30
C PRO A 175 -25.63 -2.19 -12.97
N PRO A 176 -26.60 -2.07 -13.90
CA PRO A 176 -27.86 -1.37 -13.62
C PRO A 176 -28.47 -1.98 -12.37
N ILE A 177 -28.38 -1.25 -11.26
CA ILE A 177 -28.85 -1.71 -9.96
C ILE A 177 -30.36 -1.88 -10.11
N ALA A 178 -30.82 -3.14 -10.02
CA ALA A 178 -32.22 -3.41 -9.73
C ALA A 178 -32.53 -2.70 -8.40
N ARG A 179 -33.29 -1.61 -8.48
CA ARG A 179 -33.38 -0.55 -7.45
C ARG A 179 -33.98 -0.96 -6.09
N ASP A 180 -34.31 -2.24 -5.86
CA ASP A 180 -35.28 -2.58 -4.81
C ASP A 180 -34.82 -3.55 -3.72
N VAL A 181 -33.51 -3.82 -3.57
CA VAL A 181 -33.04 -4.54 -2.36
C VAL A 181 -32.45 -3.54 -1.38
N PRO A 182 -33.19 -3.14 -0.31
CA PRO A 182 -32.62 -2.33 0.76
C PRO A 182 -31.44 -3.09 1.34
N VAL A 183 -30.23 -2.56 1.16
CA VAL A 183 -29.04 -3.04 1.86
C VAL A 183 -29.27 -2.75 3.32
N VAL A 184 -29.76 -3.75 4.06
CA VAL A 184 -29.85 -3.73 5.52
C VAL A 184 -28.42 -3.67 6.04
N ARG A 185 -27.86 -2.46 6.11
CA ARG A 185 -26.70 -2.19 6.96
C ARG A 185 -27.20 -2.39 8.38
N ASN A 186 -26.90 -3.53 8.97
CA ASN A 186 -27.05 -3.76 10.40
C ASN A 186 -26.10 -2.80 11.15
N VAL A 187 -26.52 -1.54 11.26
CA VAL A 187 -25.89 -0.53 12.09
C VAL A 187 -26.33 -0.83 13.52
N THR A 188 -25.60 -1.70 14.20
CA THR A 188 -25.72 -1.81 15.65
C THR A 188 -25.32 -0.48 16.30
N ALA A 189 -26.05 -0.07 17.34
CA ALA A 189 -25.92 1.23 18.01
C ALA A 189 -24.51 1.53 18.58
N GLN A 190 -23.60 0.55 18.60
CA GLN A 190 -22.21 0.73 19.05
C GLN A 190 -21.34 1.54 18.05
N ASN A 191 -21.84 1.82 16.85
CA ASN A 191 -21.07 2.47 15.79
C ASN A 191 -21.38 3.96 15.57
N ALA A 192 -22.02 4.65 16.53
CA ALA A 192 -22.41 6.06 16.40
C ALA A 192 -21.24 7.02 16.12
N ASN A 193 -20.00 6.60 16.41
CA ASN A 193 -18.79 7.41 16.21
C ASN A 193 -18.02 7.07 14.92
N ILE A 194 -18.51 6.17 14.06
CA ILE A 194 -17.87 5.91 12.78
C ILE A 194 -18.10 7.13 11.87
N PRO A 195 -17.02 7.81 11.38
CA PRO A 195 -17.19 8.93 10.48
C PRO A 195 -18.01 8.52 9.28
N LYS A 196 -18.96 9.37 8.87
CA LYS A 196 -19.79 9.12 7.67
C LYS A 196 -18.85 8.87 6.48
N LEU A 197 -18.84 7.64 5.97
CA LEU A 197 -18.02 7.25 4.82
C LEU A 197 -18.24 8.22 3.66
N PRO A 198 -17.19 8.51 2.87
CA PRO A 198 -17.33 9.39 1.73
C PRO A 198 -18.35 8.82 0.76
N ASP A 199 -19.22 9.69 0.24
CA ASP A 199 -20.24 9.30 -0.72
C ASP A 199 -19.58 8.86 -2.06
N HIS A 200 -20.37 8.27 -2.95
CA HIS A 200 -19.94 7.88 -4.30
C HIS A 200 -19.14 9.02 -4.98
N PRO A 201 -18.00 8.74 -5.65
CA PRO A 201 -17.56 7.44 -6.19
C PRO A 201 -16.58 6.67 -5.31
N TRP A 202 -16.44 7.02 -4.04
CA TRP A 202 -15.44 6.39 -3.18
C TRP A 202 -15.89 5.03 -2.66
N GLU A 203 -14.99 4.07 -2.72
CA GLU A 203 -15.11 2.75 -2.10
C GLU A 203 -14.02 2.60 -1.03
N TRP A 204 -14.41 2.11 0.14
CA TRP A 204 -13.46 1.76 1.20
C TRP A 204 -12.79 0.43 0.85
N ASN A 205 -11.45 0.43 0.85
CA ASN A 205 -10.66 -0.75 0.52
C ASN A 205 -10.65 -1.81 1.64
N GLY A 206 -11.33 -1.57 2.77
CA GLY A 206 -11.33 -2.44 3.94
C GLY A 206 -10.12 -2.24 4.86
N PRO A 207 -10.13 -2.88 6.05
CA PRO A 207 -9.06 -2.76 7.03
C PRO A 207 -7.77 -3.48 6.58
N VAL A 208 -6.65 -3.13 7.20
CA VAL A 208 -5.43 -3.97 7.18
C VAL A 208 -5.60 -5.02 8.26
N GLU A 209 -5.40 -6.29 7.92
CA GLU A 209 -5.50 -7.36 8.91
C GLU A 209 -4.30 -7.30 9.86
N ILE A 210 -4.57 -7.18 11.16
CA ILE A 210 -3.54 -7.12 12.19
C ILE A 210 -3.69 -8.34 13.09
N LEU A 211 -2.63 -9.13 13.13
CA LEU A 211 -2.59 -10.41 13.81
C LEU A 211 -1.48 -10.38 14.86
N GLU A 212 -1.63 -11.21 15.88
CA GLU A 212 -0.59 -11.53 16.84
C GLU A 212 -0.37 -13.03 16.88
N ARG A 213 0.90 -13.41 17.01
CA ARG A 213 1.27 -14.77 17.35
C ARG A 213 1.49 -14.89 18.87
N SER A 214 0.73 -15.78 19.50
CA SER A 214 0.88 -16.17 20.90
C SER A 214 2.05 -17.17 21.09
N GLU A 215 2.45 -17.40 22.34
CA GLU A 215 3.58 -18.27 22.69
C GLU A 215 3.36 -19.74 22.27
N ASP A 216 2.11 -20.20 22.29
CA ASP A 216 1.67 -21.52 21.81
C ASP A 216 1.72 -21.66 20.28
N GLY A 217 2.00 -20.57 19.56
CA GLY A 217 2.00 -20.51 18.10
C GLY A 217 0.65 -20.17 17.49
N THR A 218 -0.41 -20.01 18.28
CA THR A 218 -1.73 -19.61 17.80
C THR A 218 -1.66 -18.19 17.25
N ILE A 219 -2.37 -17.95 16.14
CA ILE A 219 -2.46 -16.63 15.51
C ILE A 219 -3.86 -16.09 15.71
N THR A 220 -3.96 -14.91 16.32
CA THR A 220 -5.25 -14.27 16.62
C THR A 220 -5.29 -12.84 16.10
N PRO A 221 -6.46 -12.33 15.70
CA PRO A 221 -6.62 -10.93 15.33
C PRO A 221 -6.46 -10.03 16.56
N ILE A 222 -5.78 -8.90 16.38
CA ILE A 222 -5.59 -7.87 17.41
C ILE A 222 -5.94 -6.49 16.88
N HIS A 223 -6.25 -5.56 17.79
CA HIS A 223 -6.52 -4.16 17.44
C HIS A 223 -5.19 -3.39 17.31
N GLU A 224 -5.11 -2.40 16.42
CA GLU A 224 -3.88 -1.62 16.17
C GLU A 224 -3.34 -0.90 17.41
N VAL A 225 -4.19 -0.63 18.41
CA VAL A 225 -3.77 0.00 19.68
C VAL A 225 -2.80 -0.86 20.49
N LEU A 226 -2.76 -2.16 20.22
CA LEU A 226 -1.83 -3.09 20.86
C LEU A 226 -0.44 -3.05 20.21
N LEU A 227 -0.32 -2.58 18.96
CA LEU A 227 0.99 -2.43 18.32
C LEU A 227 1.80 -1.32 18.98
N SER A 228 3.10 -1.54 19.08
CA SER A 228 4.06 -0.58 19.62
C SER A 228 5.26 -0.40 18.69
N ARG A 229 5.87 0.78 18.77
CA ARG A 229 7.16 1.02 18.12
C ARG A 229 8.20 0.06 18.72
N GLY A 230 8.95 -0.62 17.86
CA GLY A 230 9.90 -1.66 18.26
C GLY A 230 9.33 -3.07 18.27
N ASP A 231 8.04 -3.27 18.01
CA ASP A 231 7.48 -4.61 17.80
C ASP A 231 8.18 -5.26 16.60
N PHE A 232 8.58 -6.52 16.75
CA PHE A 232 9.05 -7.32 15.63
C PHE A 232 7.85 -7.92 14.91
N VAL A 233 7.76 -7.64 13.61
CA VAL A 233 6.59 -7.97 12.80
C VAL A 233 6.99 -8.68 11.50
N GLU A 234 6.10 -9.56 11.04
CA GLU A 234 6.03 -10.07 9.66
C GLU A 234 4.94 -9.26 8.93
N VAL A 235 5.27 -8.69 7.78
CA VAL A 235 4.34 -7.91 6.96
C VAL A 235 4.19 -8.59 5.61
N ASP A 236 2.95 -8.86 5.21
CA ASP A 236 2.61 -9.24 3.84
C ASP A 236 2.43 -7.96 3.01
N ALA A 237 3.21 -7.84 1.95
CA ALA A 237 3.20 -6.66 1.09
C ALA A 237 3.19 -7.01 -0.40
N GLU A 238 2.48 -6.22 -1.19
CA GLU A 238 2.49 -6.30 -2.65
C GLU A 238 3.22 -5.10 -3.27
N PHE A 239 3.74 -5.27 -4.49
CA PHE A 239 4.37 -4.19 -5.24
C PHE A 239 3.32 -3.31 -5.93
N ASP A 240 3.39 -2.00 -5.67
CA ASP A 240 2.58 -0.97 -6.34
C ASP A 240 3.47 -0.19 -7.32
N LEU A 241 3.32 -0.50 -8.60
CA LEU A 241 4.16 0.02 -9.68
C LEU A 241 3.53 1.29 -10.27
N VAL A 242 4.20 2.43 -10.09
CA VAL A 242 3.66 3.74 -10.44
C VAL A 242 4.49 4.41 -11.52
N VAL A 243 3.88 4.64 -12.68
CA VAL A 243 4.48 5.38 -13.79
C VAL A 243 4.29 6.87 -13.57
N VAL A 244 5.39 7.57 -13.31
CA VAL A 244 5.39 9.03 -13.09
C VAL A 244 5.86 9.71 -14.36
N ARG A 245 5.10 10.72 -14.81
CA ARG A 245 5.49 11.60 -15.92
C ARG A 245 6.03 12.91 -15.37
N THR A 246 7.22 13.29 -15.83
CA THR A 246 7.82 14.60 -15.53
C THR A 246 7.36 15.66 -16.54
N GLN A 247 7.57 16.94 -16.23
CA GLN A 247 7.23 18.05 -17.13
C GLN A 247 7.94 17.95 -18.50
N ALA A 248 9.14 17.36 -18.54
CA ALA A 248 9.90 17.14 -19.77
C ALA A 248 9.41 15.93 -20.61
N SER A 249 8.17 15.46 -20.38
CA SER A 249 7.60 14.25 -21.01
C SER A 249 8.36 12.94 -20.78
N LYS A 250 9.43 12.95 -19.96
CA LYS A 250 10.13 11.73 -19.55
C LYS A 250 9.30 11.01 -18.50
N SER A 251 9.06 9.72 -18.73
CA SER A 251 8.39 8.84 -17.77
C SER A 251 9.44 8.03 -17.00
N HIS A 252 9.22 7.83 -15.71
CA HIS A 252 10.05 6.95 -14.88
C HIS A 252 9.17 6.09 -13.98
N LEU A 253 9.71 4.94 -13.57
CA LEU A 253 9.03 4.05 -12.64
C LEU A 253 9.33 4.48 -11.20
N ARG A 254 8.31 4.47 -10.35
CA ARG A 254 8.44 4.43 -8.89
C ARG A 254 7.80 3.15 -8.39
N VAL A 255 8.44 2.50 -7.44
CA VAL A 255 7.96 1.24 -6.87
C VAL A 255 7.65 1.48 -5.40
N PHE A 256 6.40 1.27 -5.02
CA PHE A 256 5.95 1.30 -3.64
C PHE A 256 5.59 -0.11 -3.17
N LEU A 257 5.38 -0.24 -1.87
CA LEU A 257 4.83 -1.44 -1.26
C LEU A 257 3.49 -1.13 -0.62
N THR A 258 2.50 -1.98 -0.88
CA THR A 258 1.18 -1.94 -0.26
C THR A 258 1.10 -3.02 0.79
N CYS A 259 0.94 -2.64 2.07
CA CYS A 259 0.72 -3.58 3.16
C CYS A 259 -0.68 -4.19 3.07
N LYS A 260 -0.77 -5.51 3.18
CA LYS A 260 -2.02 -6.27 3.23
C LYS A 260 -2.34 -6.76 4.63
N GLN A 261 -1.32 -7.28 5.31
CA GLN A 261 -1.44 -7.88 6.63
C GLN A 261 -0.19 -7.55 7.45
N VAL A 262 -0.37 -7.38 8.76
CA VAL A 262 0.70 -7.23 9.74
C VAL A 262 0.52 -8.32 10.80
N LEU A 263 1.54 -9.16 10.99
CA LEU A 263 1.58 -10.15 12.04
C LEU A 263 2.65 -9.76 13.06
N ARG A 264 2.24 -9.43 14.29
CA ARG A 264 3.15 -9.23 15.42
C ARG A 264 3.71 -10.58 15.86
N LEU A 265 5.04 -10.69 15.79
CA LEU A 265 5.80 -11.88 16.16
C LEU A 265 6.42 -11.76 17.55
N GLN A 266 6.81 -10.55 17.95
CA GLN A 266 7.34 -10.27 19.28
C GLN A 266 7.00 -8.82 19.66
N THR A 267 6.53 -8.60 20.88
CA THR A 267 6.34 -7.26 21.43
C THR A 267 7.68 -6.57 21.64
N ALA A 268 7.72 -5.25 21.48
CA ALA A 268 8.88 -4.43 21.79
C ALA A 268 9.36 -4.73 23.21
N ARG A 269 10.62 -5.14 23.34
CA ARG A 269 11.25 -5.19 24.66
C ARG A 269 11.36 -3.75 25.12
N ILE A 270 10.60 -3.38 26.17
CA ILE A 270 10.86 -2.14 26.88
C ILE A 270 12.34 -2.23 27.26
N PRO A 271 13.21 -1.30 26.81
CA PRO A 271 14.56 -1.27 27.30
C PRO A 271 14.42 -1.19 28.81
N THR A 272 14.79 -2.24 29.53
CA THR A 272 14.93 -2.17 30.98
C THR A 272 16.07 -1.19 31.16
N GLU A 273 15.73 0.11 31.25
CA GLU A 273 16.68 1.18 31.45
C GLU A 273 17.50 0.74 32.65
N ALA A 274 18.78 0.44 32.42
CA ALA A 274 19.73 0.45 33.50
C ALA A 274 19.53 1.79 34.22
N PRO A 275 19.45 1.85 35.56
CA PRO A 275 19.02 3.03 36.29
C PRO A 275 20.03 4.18 36.06
N SER A 276 19.87 4.89 34.95
CA SER A 276 20.57 6.13 34.68
C SER A 276 19.75 7.22 35.34
N SER A 277 20.27 7.66 36.49
CA SER A 277 19.79 8.81 37.24
C SER A 277 19.47 10.00 36.31
N SER A 278 18.30 10.60 36.57
CA SER A 278 17.90 11.98 36.25
C SER A 278 17.47 12.34 34.82
N LEU A 279 16.34 11.78 34.35
CA LEU A 279 15.46 12.53 33.46
C LEU A 279 14.00 12.43 33.93
N ARG A 280 13.40 13.60 34.20
CA ARG A 280 12.01 13.73 34.64
C ARG A 280 11.07 13.26 33.51
N PRO A 281 10.04 12.45 33.80
CA PRO A 281 9.13 11.95 32.78
C PRO A 281 8.32 13.10 32.18
N THR A 282 8.37 13.26 30.86
CA THR A 282 7.48 14.16 30.13
C THR A 282 6.09 13.53 30.09
N GLU A 283 5.15 14.10 30.84
CA GLU A 283 3.74 13.70 30.86
C GLU A 283 3.14 13.85 29.45
N VAL A 284 2.87 12.73 28.77
CA VAL A 284 2.19 12.72 27.47
C VAL A 284 0.69 12.89 27.73
N ARG A 285 0.22 14.14 27.80
CA ARG A 285 -1.22 14.45 27.77
C ARG A 285 -1.74 14.26 26.35
N ARG A 286 -2.42 13.13 26.11
CA ARG A 286 -3.27 12.96 24.91
C ARG A 286 -4.47 13.89 25.02
N MET A 287 -4.38 15.03 24.34
CA MET A 287 -5.49 15.98 24.20
C MET A 287 -6.51 15.40 23.22
N ARG A 288 -7.63 14.86 23.74
CA ARG A 288 -8.82 14.61 22.92
C ARG A 288 -9.48 15.95 22.65
N VAL A 289 -9.35 16.47 21.44
CA VAL A 289 -10.13 17.63 20.99
C VAL A 289 -11.54 17.11 20.68
N ILE A 290 -12.42 17.17 21.67
CA ILE A 290 -13.87 17.08 21.43
C ILE A 290 -14.28 18.45 20.93
N ARG A 291 -14.53 18.60 19.63
CA ARG A 291 -15.24 19.77 19.12
C ARG A 291 -16.71 19.57 19.43
N THR A 292 -17.17 20.17 20.52
CA THR A 292 -18.59 20.37 20.78
C THR A 292 -19.04 21.48 19.82
N THR A 293 -19.72 21.12 18.74
CA THR A 293 -20.43 22.09 17.90
C THR A 293 -21.68 22.48 18.68
N GLU A 294 -21.66 23.64 19.34
CA GLU A 294 -22.89 24.25 19.82
C GLU A 294 -23.71 24.69 18.61
N GLU A 295 -24.89 24.07 18.47
CA GLU A 295 -25.99 24.58 17.67
C GLU A 295 -26.38 25.97 18.17
N VAL A 296 -26.22 26.98 17.32
CA VAL A 296 -26.98 28.23 17.43
C VAL A 296 -27.91 28.28 16.23
N SER A 297 -29.20 28.17 16.53
CA SER A 297 -30.30 28.23 15.58
C SER A 297 -30.69 29.67 15.25
N SER A 298 -31.01 29.86 13.96
CA SER A 298 -31.99 30.82 13.38
C SER A 298 -31.59 32.30 13.19
N PRO A 299 -32.32 33.08 12.36
CA PRO A 299 -33.04 32.78 11.11
C PRO A 299 -32.70 33.77 9.95
N TRP A 300 -33.01 33.37 8.71
CA TRP A 300 -33.04 34.20 7.47
C TRP A 300 -34.27 35.17 7.45
N PRO A 301 -34.51 36.07 6.44
CA PRO A 301 -33.70 36.82 5.42
C PRO A 301 -34.23 38.30 5.26
N PRO A 302 -34.20 39.06 4.10
CA PRO A 302 -33.66 38.87 2.73
C PRO A 302 -33.01 40.10 2.01
N GLU A 303 -32.65 39.87 0.73
CA GLU A 303 -32.50 40.82 -0.41
C GLU A 303 -31.32 41.81 -0.48
N SER A 304 -30.50 41.71 -1.54
CA SER A 304 -30.46 42.75 -2.60
C SER A 304 -29.60 42.34 -3.81
N THR A 305 -30.27 42.33 -4.95
CA THR A 305 -29.90 42.71 -6.33
C THR A 305 -28.58 43.46 -6.55
N MET A 306 -27.88 43.09 -7.64
CA MET A 306 -26.99 43.86 -8.54
C MET A 306 -25.83 42.93 -8.96
N GLU A 307 -25.29 42.93 -10.16
CA GLU A 307 -25.63 43.39 -11.50
C GLU A 307 -24.51 42.79 -12.36
N GLU A 308 -24.84 42.48 -13.62
CA GLU A 308 -23.90 42.08 -14.67
C GLU A 308 -22.89 43.21 -14.95
N PRO A 309 -21.67 42.90 -15.44
CA PRO A 309 -21.49 43.31 -16.83
C PRO A 309 -20.74 42.30 -17.70
N ASP A 310 -21.28 42.23 -18.90
CA ASP A 310 -20.77 41.67 -20.13
C ASP A 310 -19.69 42.60 -20.73
N ALA A 311 -18.60 42.04 -21.27
CA ALA A 311 -17.79 42.63 -22.35
C ALA A 311 -16.68 41.68 -22.83
N THR A 312 -16.98 40.97 -23.90
CA THR A 312 -16.26 41.02 -25.19
C THR A 312 -14.74 41.29 -25.19
N SER A 313 -13.95 40.39 -25.77
CA SER A 313 -13.21 40.63 -27.03
C SER A 313 -11.86 39.90 -27.15
N MET A 314 -11.73 39.20 -28.28
CA MET A 314 -10.51 38.94 -29.07
C MET A 314 -9.38 38.05 -28.52
N SER A 315 -9.17 36.91 -29.18
CA SER A 315 -8.13 36.83 -30.24
C SER A 315 -8.03 35.41 -30.83
N LEU A 316 -8.42 35.31 -32.09
CA LEU A 316 -8.13 34.22 -33.00
C LEU A 316 -6.62 34.14 -33.27
N ARG A 317 -5.98 32.99 -32.97
CA ARG A 317 -4.74 32.59 -33.65
C ARG A 317 -4.70 31.10 -33.96
N GLY A 318 -4.77 30.80 -35.25
CA GLY A 318 -3.75 29.99 -35.90
C GLY A 318 -3.91 28.48 -35.83
N ARG A 319 -4.95 27.94 -36.48
CA ARG A 319 -5.03 26.53 -36.87
C ARG A 319 -4.14 26.32 -38.12
N ARG A 320 -2.92 25.81 -37.97
CA ARG A 320 -2.14 25.28 -39.10
C ARG A 320 -2.41 23.78 -39.22
N HIS A 321 -3.13 23.42 -40.28
CA HIS A 321 -3.17 22.06 -40.81
C HIS A 321 -1.85 21.80 -41.55
N SER A 322 -1.10 20.79 -41.12
CA SER A 322 -0.09 20.15 -41.95
C SER A 322 -0.58 18.76 -42.31
N SER A 323 -1.14 18.66 -43.51
CA SER A 323 -1.32 17.44 -44.27
C SER A 323 0.07 16.95 -44.72
N ALA A 324 0.51 15.82 -44.19
CA ALA A 324 1.62 15.05 -44.74
C ALA A 324 1.06 13.74 -45.30
N SER A 325 1.03 13.70 -46.62
CA SER A 325 0.84 12.55 -47.49
C SER A 325 1.88 11.46 -47.22
N MET A 326 1.44 10.22 -47.06
CA MET A 326 2.25 9.01 -47.19
C MET A 326 1.87 8.32 -48.51
N PRO A 327 2.83 8.03 -49.41
CA PRO A 327 2.59 7.13 -50.52
C PRO A 327 2.68 5.67 -50.04
N SER A 328 1.68 4.92 -50.46
CA SER A 328 1.65 3.47 -50.53
C SER A 328 2.75 2.94 -51.46
N SER A 329 3.54 1.98 -50.99
CA SER A 329 4.18 1.00 -51.86
C SER A 329 4.13 -0.38 -51.20
N PHE A 330 3.26 -1.21 -51.77
CA PHE A 330 3.25 -2.66 -51.73
C PHE A 330 4.28 -3.22 -52.74
N ALA A 331 4.56 -4.53 -52.60
CA ALA A 331 5.45 -5.43 -53.36
C ALA A 331 6.80 -5.67 -52.64
N MET A 332 7.23 -6.90 -52.35
CA MET A 332 6.80 -8.25 -52.75
C MET A 332 7.13 -9.24 -51.64
#